data_AF-A0A3G6IVE3-F1
#
_entry.id   AF-A0A3G6IVE3-F1
#
_cell.length_a   1.000
_cell.length_b   1.000
_cell.length_c   1.000
_cell.angle_alpha   90.00
_cell.angle_beta   90.00
_cell.angle_gamma   90.00
#
_symmetry.space_group_name_H-M   'P 1'
#
loop_
_entity.id
_entity.type
_entity.pdbx_description
1 polymer ?
#
loop_
_entity_poly.entity_id
_entity_poly.type
_entity_poly.pdbx_seq_one_letter_code
_entity_poly.pdbx_strand_id
1 'polypeptide(L)' 'MAKIEVMILHSGPYRMMFDEHVQRFIDEGYPAEDAPEYTEIMCAAGFFVATDRLDEFPELDEPNPLITL' A
#
# COMPACT_ATOMS: atom_id res chain seq x y z
N MET A 1 -9.21 -3.71 -17.27
CA MET A 1 -8.38 -2.89 -16.36
C MET A 1 -7.65 -3.85 -15.45
N ALA A 2 -6.32 -3.70 -15.35
CA ALA A 2 -5.54 -4.45 -14.36
C ALA A 2 -5.92 -3.94 -12.96
N LYS A 3 -6.03 -4.84 -11.99
CA LYS A 3 -6.34 -4.51 -10.59
C LYS A 3 -5.00 -4.28 -9.89
N ILE A 4 -4.68 -3.02 -9.57
CA ILE A 4 -3.48 -2.70 -8.80
C ILE A 4 -3.78 -2.90 -7.32
N GLU A 5 -3.05 -3.80 -6.70
CA GLU A 5 -3.12 -4.06 -5.28
C GLU A 5 -1.95 -3.35 -4.60
N VAL A 6 -2.19 -2.84 -3.40
CA VAL A 6 -1.21 -2.21 -2.52
C VAL A 6 -1.03 -3.09 -1.30
N MET A 7 0.22 -3.36 -0.96
CA MET A 7 0.56 -3.99 0.29
C MET A 7 1.40 -3.07 1.17
N ILE A 8 0.91 -2.84 2.39
CA ILE A 8 1.58 -2.02 3.41
C ILE A 8 2.61 -2.88 4.14
N LEU A 9 3.90 -2.54 4.06
CA LEU A 9 4.96 -3.31 4.72
C LEU A 9 5.14 -2.92 6.19
N HIS A 10 4.82 -1.67 6.54
CA HIS A 10 5.16 -1.02 7.82
C HIS A 10 4.12 -1.18 8.95
N SER A 11 3.01 -1.88 8.76
CA SER A 11 2.03 -2.03 9.85
C SER A 11 1.49 -3.45 9.96
N GLY A 12 2.27 -4.41 9.47
CA GLY A 12 1.81 -5.74 9.10
C GLY A 12 1.25 -5.74 7.66
N PRO A 13 1.29 -6.87 6.96
CA PRO A 13 0.86 -6.98 5.58
C PRO A 13 -0.66 -6.79 5.50
N TYR A 14 -1.05 -5.58 5.14
CA TYR A 14 -2.41 -5.26 4.73
C TYR A 14 -2.43 -5.19 3.21
N ARG A 15 -3.01 -6.21 2.57
CA ARG A 15 -3.31 -6.23 1.14
C ARG A 15 -4.69 -5.61 0.91
N MET A 16 -4.74 -4.63 0.02
CA MET A 16 -5.99 -3.99 -0.42
C MET A 16 -5.82 -3.43 -1.82
N MET A 17 -6.91 -3.01 -2.45
CA MET A 17 -6.83 -2.32 -3.73
C MET A 17 -6.19 -0.93 -3.56
N PHE A 18 -5.46 -0.46 -4.58
CA PHE A 18 -4.88 0.89 -4.57
C PHE A 18 -5.94 1.97 -4.29
N ASP A 19 -7.09 1.88 -4.96
CA ASP A 19 -8.18 2.84 -4.76
C ASP A 19 -8.78 2.78 -3.35
N GLU A 20 -8.84 1.60 -2.72
CA GLU A 20 -9.29 1.43 -1.34
C GLU A 20 -8.31 2.09 -0.36
N HIS A 21 -7.02 1.97 -0.64
CA HIS A 21 -5.97 2.61 0.15
C HIS A 21 -6.02 4.14 0.05
N VAL A 22 -6.17 4.68 -1.17
CA VAL A 22 -6.31 6.12 -1.40
C VAL A 22 -7.56 6.66 -0.71
N GLN A 23 -8.71 5.99 -0.86
CA GLN A 23 -9.96 6.41 -0.24
C GLN A 23 -9.85 6.44 1.29
N ARG A 24 -9.14 5.48 1.89
CA ARG A 24 -8.90 5.47 3.34
C ARG A 24 -8.16 6.71 3.82
N PHE A 25 -7.12 7.17 3.12
CA PHE A 25 -6.43 8.41 3.48
C PHE A 25 -7.35 9.62 3.42
N ILE A 26 -8.20 9.68 2.40
CA ILE A 26 -9.21 10.74 2.27
C ILE A 26 -10.16 10.73 3.47
N ASP A 27 -10.64 9.55 3.87
CA ASP A 27 -11.54 9.37 5.01
C ASP A 27 -10.87 9.72 6.36
N GLU A 28 -9.55 9.53 6.45
CA GLU A 28 -8.71 9.93 7.60
C GLU A 28 -8.38 11.44 7.62
N GLY A 29 -8.81 12.19 6.60
CA GLY A 29 -8.70 13.65 6.52
C GLY A 29 -7.56 14.16 5.63
N TYR A 30 -6.93 13.29 4.84
CA TYR A 30 -5.93 13.69 3.86
C TYR A 30 -6.61 14.39 2.66
N PRO A 31 -5.99 15.43 2.07
CA PRO A 31 -6.54 16.05 0.86
C PRO A 31 -6.67 15.05 -0.29
N ALA A 32 -7.83 15.01 -0.94
CA ALA A 32 -8.11 14.06 -2.01
C ALA A 32 -7.21 14.23 -3.25
N GLU A 33 -6.74 15.46 -3.48
CA GLU A 33 -5.78 15.78 -4.54
C GLU A 33 -4.38 15.21 -4.27
N ASP A 34 -4.01 15.06 -3.00
CA ASP A 34 -2.65 14.64 -2.59
C ASP A 34 -2.57 13.15 -2.25
N ALA A 35 -3.69 12.50 -1.90
CA ALA A 35 -3.72 11.11 -1.45
C ALA A 35 -3.14 10.09 -2.48
N PRO A 36 -3.37 10.22 -3.79
CA PRO A 36 -2.73 9.37 -4.79
C PRO A 36 -1.21 9.57 -4.84
N GLU A 37 -0.75 10.82 -4.89
CA GLU A 37 0.68 11.16 -4.95
C GLU A 37 1.42 10.67 -3.71
N TYR A 38 0.80 10.82 -2.53
CA TYR A 38 1.35 10.29 -1.28
C TYR A 38 1.54 8.77 -1.34
N THR A 39 0.56 8.04 -1.87
CA THR A 39 0.65 6.58 -2.03
C THR A 39 1.80 6.19 -2.97
N GLU A 40 1.99 6.92 -4.06
CA GLU A 40 3.12 6.71 -4.99
C GLU A 40 4.48 6.98 -4.32
N ILE A 41 4.60 8.05 -3.53
CA ILE A 41 5.80 8.38 -2.75
C ILE A 41 6.15 7.25 -1.78
N MET A 42 5.15 6.70 -1.10
CA MET A 42 5.34 5.61 -0.15
C MET A 42 5.73 4.29 -0.85
N CYS A 43 5.25 4.05 -2.07
CA CYS A 43 5.75 2.96 -2.92
C CYS A 43 7.23 3.17 -3.30
N ALA A 44 7.59 4.38 -3.75
CA ALA A 44 8.97 4.71 -4.12
C ALA A 44 9.95 4.63 -2.95
N ALA A 45 9.49 4.97 -1.75
CA ALA A 45 10.26 4.86 -0.50
C ALA A 45 10.33 3.41 0.04
N GLY A 46 9.67 2.45 -0.60
CA GLY A 46 9.69 1.03 -0.23
C GLY A 46 8.84 0.70 1.00
N PHE A 47 7.94 1.60 1.41
CA PHE A 47 6.97 1.31 2.47
C PHE A 47 5.79 0.49 1.95
N PHE A 48 5.41 0.69 0.69
CA PHE A 48 4.32 -0.02 0.03
C PHE A 48 4.81 -0.74 -1.24
N VAL A 49 4.09 -1.79 -1.62
CA VAL A 49 4.26 -2.44 -2.94
C VAL A 49 2.94 -2.32 -3.68
N ALA A 50 2.93 -1.63 -4.82
CA ALA A 50 1.77 -1.49 -5.70
C ALA A 50 2.00 -2.27 -7.00
N THR A 51 1.23 -3.33 -7.27
CA THR A 51 1.39 -4.18 -8.46
C THR A 51 0.10 -4.93 -8.80
N ASP A 52 -0.05 -5.35 -10.06
CA ASP A 52 -1.10 -6.29 -10.50
C ASP A 52 -0.70 -7.76 -10.38
N ARG A 53 0.47 -8.04 -9.78
CA ARG A 53 1.06 -9.37 -9.62
C ARG A 53 1.51 -9.66 -8.20
N LEU A 54 0.79 -9.15 -7.19
CA LEU A 54 1.17 -9.35 -5.79
C LEU A 54 1.21 -10.85 -5.41
N ASP A 55 0.37 -11.67 -6.06
CA ASP A 55 0.39 -13.14 -5.92
C ASP A 55 1.70 -13.82 -6.34
N GLU A 56 2.55 -13.14 -7.13
CA GLU A 56 3.89 -13.65 -7.49
C GLU A 56 4.91 -13.48 -6.35
N PHE A 57 4.54 -12.76 -5.28
CA PHE A 57 5.41 -12.42 -4.15
C PHE A 57 4.75 -12.83 -2.81
N PRO A 58 4.49 -14.14 -2.57
CA PRO A 58 3.82 -14.61 -1.35
C PRO A 58 4.61 -14.32 -0.06
N GLU A 59 5.92 -14.08 -0.14
CA GLU A 59 6.77 -13.69 0.99
C GLU A 59 6.37 -12.33 1.60
N LEU A 60 5.64 -11.52 0.84
CA LEU A 60 5.16 -10.22 1.24
C LEU A 60 3.97 -10.34 2.21
N ASP A 61 3.21 -11.45 2.19
CA ASP A 61 2.10 -11.72 3.12
C ASP A 61 2.56 -12.07 4.54
N GLU A 62 3.87 -12.25 4.76
CA GLU A 62 4.42 -12.48 6.09
C GLU A 62 4.63 -11.14 6.84
N PRO A 63 4.34 -11.08 8.15
CA PRO A 63 4.65 -9.89 8.95
C PRO A 63 6.13 -9.57 8.87
N ASN A 64 6.46 -8.44 8.24
CA ASN A 64 7.84 -8.00 8.09
C ASN A 64 8.46 -7.81 9.50
N PRO A 65 9.43 -8.64 9.90
CA PRO A 65 9.98 -8.61 11.26
C PRO A 65 10.77 -7.32 11.56
N LEU A 66 11.08 -6.49 10.54
CA LEU A 66 11.81 -5.25 10.70
C LEU A 66 10.93 -4.05 11.08
N ILE A 67 9.59 -4.14 11.01
CA ILE A 67 8.74 -3.07 11.53
C ILE A 67 8.23 -3.44 12.93
N THR A 68 9.14 -3.29 13.88
CA THR A 68 8.81 -3.11 15.29
C THR A 68 9.03 -1.63 15.60
N LEU A 69 7.98 -0.82 15.57
CA LEU A 69 7.98 0.53 16.15
C LEU A 69 7.54 0.47 17.62
#